data_AF-A0A899FTC8-F1
#
_entry.id   AF-A0A899FTC8-F1
#
_cell.length_a   1.000
_cell.length_b   1.000
_cell.length_c   1.000
_cell.angle_alpha   90.00
_cell.angle_beta   90.00
_cell.angle_gamma   90.00
#
_symmetry.space_group_name_H-M   'P 1'
#
loop_
_entity.id
_entity.type
_entity.pdbx_description
1 polymer ?
#
loop_
_entity_poly.entity_id
_entity_poly.type
_entity_poly.pdbx_seq_one_letter_code
_entity_poly.pdbx_strand_id
1 'polypeptide(L)' 'MGNRVLLRRFPGSSVSQYYPGFNLTKKSLIRSFPGLNLVDPDELERIQWVERRKRRGKGPPPKSKFKTESKSRKK' A
#
# COMPACT_ATOMS: atom_id res chain seq x y z
N MET A 1 -9.39 45.10 -13.78
CA MET A 1 -9.46 44.57 -12.41
C MET A 1 -9.62 43.05 -12.50
N GLY A 2 -8.57 42.26 -12.23
CA GLY A 2 -8.60 40.80 -12.45
C GLY A 2 -7.30 40.03 -12.11
N ASN A 3 -6.21 40.73 -11.83
CA ASN A 3 -4.87 40.12 -11.68
C ASN A 3 -4.63 39.41 -10.33
N ARG A 4 -5.64 39.33 -9.45
CA ARG A 4 -5.53 38.73 -8.10
C ARG A 4 -5.09 37.26 -8.15
N VAL A 5 -5.59 36.51 -9.13
CA VAL A 5 -5.29 35.08 -9.28
C VAL A 5 -3.82 34.86 -9.67
N LEU A 6 -3.27 35.72 -10.52
CA LEU A 6 -1.89 35.64 -10.99
C LEU A 6 -0.87 36.07 -9.93
N LEU A 7 -1.25 36.98 -9.03
CA LEU A 7 -0.40 37.47 -7.94
C LEU A 7 -0.37 36.54 -6.73
N ARG A 8 -1.32 35.59 -6.63
CA ARG A 8 -1.37 34.66 -5.51
C ARG A 8 -0.23 33.66 -5.63
N ARG A 9 0.61 33.58 -4.59
CA ARG A 9 1.61 32.51 -4.46
C ARG A 9 0.92 31.16 -4.34
N PHE A 10 1.30 30.21 -5.18
CA PHE A 10 0.83 28.83 -5.08
C PHE A 10 1.45 28.16 -3.84
N PRO A 11 0.65 27.49 -2.98
CA PRO A 11 1.16 26.76 -1.82
C PRO A 11 1.77 25.40 -2.20
N GLY A 12 2.10 25.16 -3.48
CA GLY A 12 2.40 23.83 -4.02
C GLY A 12 3.54 23.09 -3.29
N SER A 13 4.62 23.80 -2.95
CA SER A 13 5.73 23.21 -2.17
C SER A 13 5.28 22.80 -0.76
N SER A 14 4.55 23.67 -0.06
CA SER A 14 4.02 23.41 1.27
C SER A 14 3.04 22.24 1.30
N VAL A 15 2.19 22.12 0.27
CA VAL A 15 1.24 21.01 0.15
C VAL A 15 1.96 19.71 -0.22
N SER A 16 2.93 19.75 -1.12
CA SER A 16 3.70 18.57 -1.53
C SER A 16 4.56 18.00 -0.42
N GLN A 17 5.08 18.85 0.47
CA GLN A 17 5.95 18.46 1.58
C GLN A 17 5.19 18.01 2.82
N TYR A 18 3.85 17.95 2.78
CA TYR A 18 3.04 17.60 3.94
C TYR A 18 3.38 16.22 4.52
N TYR A 19 3.69 15.25 3.66
CA TYR A 19 4.27 13.97 4.08
C TYR A 19 5.77 13.95 3.76
N PRO A 20 6.61 13.41 4.65
CA PRO A 20 8.03 13.28 4.38
C PRO A 20 8.27 12.35 3.17
N GLY A 21 9.06 12.82 2.20
CA GLY A 21 9.33 12.07 0.97
C GLY A 21 10.28 10.87 1.15
N PHE A 22 11.06 10.86 2.24
CA PHE A 22 11.99 9.77 2.54
C PHE A 22 11.40 8.81 3.55
N ASN A 23 10.94 7.65 3.06
CA ASN A 23 10.45 6.56 3.90
C ASN A 23 11.34 5.33 3.69
N LEU A 24 12.32 5.13 4.57
CA LEU A 24 13.06 3.86 4.66
C LEU A 24 12.10 2.76 5.08
N THR A 25 11.58 2.03 4.10
CA THR A 25 10.66 0.93 4.36
C THR A 25 11.46 -0.27 4.86
N LYS A 26 10.95 -0.98 5.88
CA LYS A 26 11.56 -2.23 6.40
C LYS A 26 11.92 -3.22 5.29
N LYS A 27 11.05 -3.34 4.27
CA LYS A 27 11.29 -4.17 3.06
C LYS A 27 12.50 -3.75 2.25
N SER A 28 12.75 -2.44 2.12
CA SER A 28 13.92 -1.92 1.41
C SER A 28 15.20 -2.25 2.18
N LEU A 29 15.16 -2.14 3.51
CA LEU A 29 16.28 -2.45 4.40
C LEU A 29 16.64 -3.95 4.39
N ILE A 30 15.63 -4.83 4.48
CA ILE A 30 15.84 -6.28 4.42
C ILE A 30 16.46 -6.67 3.06
N ARG A 31 16.01 -6.04 1.97
CA ARG A 31 16.54 -6.30 0.62
C ARG A 31 17.98 -5.82 0.44
N SER A 32 18.36 -4.70 1.05
CA SER A 32 19.72 -4.17 0.92
C SER A 32 20.77 -4.98 1.68
N PHE A 33 20.37 -5.74 2.71
CA PHE A 33 21.28 -6.51 3.56
C PHE A 33 20.88 -8.00 3.67
N PRO A 34 21.02 -8.78 2.58
CA PRO A 34 20.61 -10.19 2.58
C PRO A 34 21.41 -11.06 3.55
N GLY A 35 22.66 -10.71 3.88
CA GLY A 35 23.50 -11.49 4.79
C GLY A 35 23.11 -11.41 6.28
N LEU A 36 22.26 -10.45 6.65
CA LEU A 36 21.85 -10.24 8.05
C LEU A 36 20.59 -11.04 8.43
N ASN A 37 19.98 -11.79 7.50
CA ASN A 37 18.74 -12.56 7.73
C ASN A 37 17.66 -11.76 8.47
N LEU A 38 17.49 -10.49 8.11
CA LEU A 38 16.52 -9.61 8.75
C LEU A 38 15.09 -10.05 8.44
N VAL A 39 14.23 -10.01 9.45
CA VAL A 39 12.82 -10.44 9.36
C VAL A 39 11.92 -9.34 9.90
N ASP A 40 10.80 -9.09 9.23
CA ASP A 40 9.76 -8.17 9.69
C ASP A 40 8.68 -8.95 10.47
N PRO A 41 8.59 -8.81 11.81
CA PRO A 41 7.68 -9.59 12.62
C PRO A 41 6.21 -9.33 12.28
N ASP A 42 5.85 -8.09 11.96
CA ASP A 42 4.48 -7.69 11.61
C ASP A 42 4.03 -8.38 10.30
N GLU A 43 4.95 -8.48 9.33
CA GLU A 43 4.68 -9.15 8.06
C GLU A 43 4.57 -10.67 8.25
N LEU A 44 5.38 -11.27 9.13
CA LEU A 44 5.24 -12.69 9.48
C LEU A 44 3.88 -12.98 10.12
N GLU A 45 3.47 -12.16 11.09
CA GLU A 45 2.16 -12.31 11.71
C GLU A 45 1.04 -12.20 10.68
N ARG A 46 1.12 -11.20 9.78
CA ARG A 46 0.16 -11.04 8.68
C ARG A 46 0.07 -12.30 7.80
N ILE A 47 1.20 -12.92 7.47
CA ILE A 47 1.25 -14.15 6.67
C ILE A 47 0.58 -15.31 7.42
N GLN A 48 0.91 -15.50 8.70
CA GLN A 48 0.31 -16.55 9.54
C GLN A 48 -1.20 -16.35 9.68
N TRP A 49 -1.67 -15.11 9.84
CA TRP A 49 -3.09 -14.77 9.89
C TRP A 49 -3.80 -15.08 8.57
N VAL A 50 -3.18 -14.78 7.42
CA VAL A 50 -3.72 -15.15 6.11
C VAL A 50 -3.81 -16.66 5.98
N GLU A 51 -2.78 -17.39 6.38
CA GLU A 51 -2.74 -18.85 6.29
C GLU A 51 -3.81 -19.50 7.18
N ARG A 52 -3.98 -19.02 8.42
CA ARG A 52 -5.04 -19.45 9.33
C ARG A 52 -6.44 -19.21 8.74
N ARG A 53 -6.65 -18.09 8.06
CA ARG A 53 -7.92 -17.80 7.38
C ARG A 53 -8.16 -18.73 6.20
N LYS A 54 -7.13 -19.00 5.38
CA LYS A 54 -7.21 -19.96 4.26
C LYS A 54 -7.56 -21.36 4.73
N ARG A 55 -6.96 -21.84 5.82
CA ARG A 55 -7.28 -23.17 6.42
C ARG A 55 -8.77 -23.32 6.76
N ARG A 56 -9.44 -22.23 7.13
CA ARG A 56 -10.88 -22.21 7.47
C ARG A 56 -11.80 -21.99 6.26
N GLY A 57 -11.26 -21.95 5.03
CA GLY A 57 -12.01 -21.55 3.84
C GLY A 57 -12.40 -20.05 3.82
N LYS A 58 -11.93 -19.25 4.77
CA LYS A 58 -12.17 -17.80 4.89
C LYS A 58 -11.04 -16.97 4.26
N GLY A 59 -10.29 -17.58 3.35
CA GLY A 59 -9.26 -16.89 2.58
C GLY A 59 -9.86 -15.85 1.64
N PRO A 60 -9.07 -14.86 1.21
CA PRO A 60 -9.52 -13.94 0.16
C PRO A 60 -9.83 -14.74 -1.12
N PRO A 61 -10.90 -14.39 -1.85
CA PRO A 61 -11.22 -15.02 -3.12
C PRO A 61 -10.09 -14.78 -4.14
N PRO A 62 -9.97 -15.66 -5.15
CA PRO A 62 -9.02 -15.44 -6.23
C PRO A 62 -9.37 -14.14 -6.99
N LYS A 63 -8.35 -13.32 -7.27
CA LYS A 63 -8.53 -12.12 -8.10
C LYS A 63 -8.97 -12.54 -9.52
N SER A 64 -10.04 -11.95 -10.04
CA SER A 64 -10.47 -12.25 -11.42
C SER A 64 -9.40 -11.81 -12.41
N LYS A 65 -9.13 -12.66 -13.42
CA LYS A 65 -8.19 -12.37 -14.51
C LYS A 65 -8.88 -11.80 -15.75
N PHE A 66 -10.21 -11.85 -15.78
CA PHE A 66 -11.04 -11.33 -16.87
C PHE A 66 -11.67 -9.99 -16.48
N LYS A 67 -11.71 -9.03 -17.43
CA LYS A 67 -12.27 -7.68 -17.23
C LYS A 67 -13.80 -7.66 -17.06
N THR A 68 -14.50 -8.78 -17.29
CA THR A 68 -15.95 -8.77 -17.57
C THR A 68 -16.82 -9.71 -16.74
N GLU A 69 -16.34 -10.28 -15.64
CA GLU A 69 -17.21 -11.08 -14.76
C GLU A 69 -17.25 -10.55 -13.33
N SER A 70 -17.89 -9.39 -13.15
CA SER A 70 -18.52 -9.03 -11.88
C SER A 70 -19.84 -9.80 -11.74
N LYS A 71 -19.78 -11.12 -11.58
CA LYS A 71 -20.96 -11.87 -11.13
C LYS A 71 -21.06 -11.72 -9.62
N SER A 72 -21.76 -10.67 -9.19
CA SER A 72 -22.41 -10.67 -7.89
C SER A 72 -23.19 -11.99 -7.79
N ARG A 73 -22.77 -12.85 -6.88
CA ARG A 73 -23.48 -14.07 -6.53
C ARG A 73 -24.78 -13.63 -5.84
N LYS A 74 -25.81 -13.30 -6.63
CA LYS A 74 -27.18 -13.11 -6.14
C LYS A 74 -27.67 -14.46 -5.63
N LYS A 75 -28.35 -14.37 -4.50
CA LYS A 75 -28.95 -15.44 -3.70
C LYS A 75 -29.81 -16.37 -4.54
#